data_AF-A0A4Y6PRC2-F1
#
_entry.id   AF-A0A4Y6PRC2-F1
#
_cell.length_a   1.000
_cell.length_b   1.000
_cell.length_c   1.000
_cell.angle_alpha   90.00
_cell.angle_beta   90.00
_cell.angle_gamma   90.00
#
_symmetry.space_group_name_H-M   'P 1'
#
loop_
_entity.id
_entity.type
_entity.pdbx_description
1 polymer ?
#
loop_
_entity_poly.entity_id
_entity_poly.type
_entity_poly.pdbx_seq_one_letter_code
_entity_poly.pdbx_strand_id
1 'polypeptide(L)'
;MSESIELRTKRLVRELLTVHLDPFLILLAEEGVAVADQRRRMDALVRALLDVGVDDTLSDGGRPVPVMTDLSQSPPSIRLHKKLIDNVDDSELLLAFQQPVSEILGISQVGVGLVLQSRDDRKLKSLTNKAARQLGGDRVHLTQIPAIVEQRMSLFEERLSDFAEQFGDSVFLLLSGMDDFTEKLKRAKRGWPDWSVVERSSFMKGAVEEIGVAVEGLEDAPDPAALVELCWESLALSPQSFLRHAAQKLRAEQSRVDVEQALLKLARIVDEESGELTGQLQEWSAYGELANAWSELFREEQRALAFAPGRRSTPPVSVFGLPLQTMRLCEPDSLPWDAPLLSWSMREHNALRDLLVGMRRSLAETLPNSHGEICDITTKSDEKPLQVAVADSALQVQVVAGEHSLPDNYDELLARALQANHQAMLRQFERLEASQRKRLLQTLRSAYGGYFGEAKAVWDRRFQAWQKWDEREAFTILCTEVRHVLGAQVIFDPFQDPRESQLRMVPTFTVIVPRPEDTDRTMLHVPLAALRNTFQDTPVRVRVVEVFDDTDQCIWGGDLDVTLQTVEEHKTETVLKSIENDSVRLLVYESLMSTGRIG
;
A
#
# COMPACT_ATOMS: atom_id res chain seq x y z
N MET A 1 -11.81 -10.09 -4.63
CA MET A 1 -13.28 -10.04 -4.78
C MET A 1 -13.57 -9.33 -6.08
N SER A 2 -14.45 -9.84 -6.95
CA SER A 2 -14.80 -9.16 -8.21
C SER A 2 -15.73 -7.98 -7.91
N GLU A 3 -15.35 -6.78 -8.36
CA GLU A 3 -16.17 -5.57 -8.30
C GLU A 3 -17.54 -5.82 -8.97
N SER A 4 -18.63 -5.30 -8.40
CA SER A 4 -19.94 -5.41 -9.02
C SER A 4 -20.00 -4.54 -10.28
N ILE A 5 -20.60 -5.05 -11.36
CA ILE A 5 -20.77 -4.35 -12.65
C ILE A 5 -21.45 -2.99 -12.47
N GLU A 6 -22.38 -2.88 -11.52
CA GLU A 6 -23.12 -1.64 -11.25
C GLU A 6 -22.19 -0.56 -10.71
N LEU A 7 -21.26 -0.94 -9.84
CA LEU A 7 -20.27 -0.03 -9.24
C LEU A 7 -19.22 0.37 -10.26
N ARG A 8 -18.74 -0.61 -11.02
CA ARG A 8 -17.87 -0.38 -12.17
C ARG A 8 -18.47 0.57 -13.21
N THR A 9 -19.77 0.42 -13.50
CA THR A 9 -20.52 1.32 -14.39
C THR A 9 -20.60 2.73 -13.81
N LYS A 10 -20.94 2.87 -12.52
CA LYS A 10 -20.96 4.17 -11.84
C LYS A 10 -19.60 4.87 -11.90
N ARG A 11 -18.49 4.14 -11.71
CA ARG A 11 -17.13 4.67 -11.83
C ARG A 11 -16.85 5.24 -13.22
N LEU A 12 -17.17 4.49 -14.28
CA LEU A 12 -16.95 4.94 -15.66
C LEU A 12 -17.86 6.11 -16.05
N VAL A 13 -19.11 6.12 -15.59
CA VAL A 13 -20.02 7.27 -15.76
C VAL A 13 -19.46 8.51 -15.06
N ARG A 14 -18.91 8.37 -13.86
CA ARG A 14 -18.25 9.48 -13.13
C ARG A 14 -17.03 9.99 -13.90
N GLU A 15 -16.23 9.10 -14.49
CA GLU A 15 -15.13 9.49 -15.39
C GLU A 15 -15.65 10.29 -16.61
N LEU A 16 -16.67 9.81 -17.30
CA LEU A 16 -17.33 10.50 -18.41
C LEU A 16 -17.78 11.92 -18.05
N LEU A 17 -18.43 12.07 -16.89
CA LEU A 17 -18.95 13.34 -16.39
C LEU A 17 -17.84 14.32 -15.96
N THR A 18 -16.69 13.82 -15.52
CA THR A 18 -15.59 14.66 -15.02
C THR A 18 -14.57 15.01 -16.11
N VAL A 19 -14.27 14.09 -17.02
CA VAL A 19 -13.17 14.20 -17.97
C VAL A 19 -13.64 14.56 -19.40
N HIS A 20 -14.78 14.06 -19.85
CA HIS A 20 -15.14 14.08 -21.28
C HIS A 20 -16.19 15.12 -21.69
N LEU A 21 -16.92 15.75 -20.76
CA LEU A 21 -18.00 16.71 -21.09
C LEU A 21 -17.52 17.98 -21.82
N ASP A 22 -16.42 18.58 -21.38
CA ASP A 22 -15.84 19.77 -22.03
C ASP A 22 -15.41 19.49 -23.49
N PRO A 23 -14.68 18.40 -23.79
CA PRO A 23 -14.43 17.97 -25.16
C PRO A 23 -15.72 17.83 -26.00
N PHE A 24 -16.80 17.26 -25.45
CA PHE A 24 -18.06 17.11 -26.19
C PHE A 24 -18.74 18.45 -26.49
N LEU A 25 -18.68 19.43 -25.59
CA LEU A 25 -19.14 20.79 -25.87
C LEU A 25 -18.36 21.44 -27.02
N ILE A 26 -17.06 21.15 -27.12
CA ILE A 26 -16.23 21.63 -28.23
C ILE A 26 -16.62 20.96 -29.54
N LEU A 27 -16.80 19.64 -29.56
CA LEU A 27 -17.25 18.93 -30.76
C LEU A 27 -18.59 19.48 -31.28
N LEU A 28 -19.55 19.73 -30.38
CA LEU A 28 -20.82 20.36 -30.76
C LEU A 28 -20.63 21.75 -31.39
N ALA A 29 -19.70 22.55 -30.85
CA ALA A 29 -19.41 23.87 -31.38
C ALA A 29 -18.69 23.82 -32.75
N GLU A 30 -17.78 22.87 -32.96
CA GLU A 30 -17.10 22.65 -34.23
C GLU A 30 -18.07 22.17 -35.33
N GLU A 31 -19.06 21.35 -34.98
CA GLU A 31 -20.15 20.92 -35.86
C GLU A 31 -21.18 22.04 -36.16
N GLY A 32 -20.98 23.24 -35.61
CA GLY A 32 -21.84 24.40 -35.86
C GLY A 32 -23.21 24.33 -35.18
N VAL A 33 -23.38 23.52 -34.13
CA VAL A 33 -24.63 23.42 -33.38
C VAL A 33 -24.91 24.74 -32.67
N ALA A 34 -26.15 25.24 -32.74
CA ALA A 34 -26.52 26.49 -32.09
C ALA A 34 -26.41 26.41 -30.56
N VAL A 35 -26.00 27.50 -29.89
CA VAL A 35 -25.77 27.58 -28.43
C VAL A 35 -26.93 27.01 -27.60
N ALA A 36 -28.18 27.32 -27.96
CA ALA A 36 -29.36 26.79 -27.25
C ALA A 36 -29.50 25.27 -27.39
N ASP A 37 -29.21 24.74 -28.58
CA ASP A 37 -29.24 23.30 -28.85
C ASP A 37 -28.07 22.58 -28.18
N GLN A 38 -26.86 23.18 -28.17
CA GLN A 38 -25.72 22.64 -27.41
C GLN A 38 -26.09 22.44 -25.95
N ARG A 39 -26.72 23.45 -25.33
CA ARG A 39 -27.17 23.36 -23.93
C ARG A 39 -28.19 22.26 -23.71
N ARG A 40 -29.23 22.21 -24.55
CA ARG A 40 -30.29 21.19 -24.44
C ARG A 40 -29.74 19.77 -24.60
N ARG A 41 -28.89 19.54 -25.60
CA ARG A 41 -28.33 18.21 -25.87
C ARG A 41 -27.35 17.76 -24.79
N MET A 42 -26.52 18.67 -24.28
CA MET A 42 -25.62 18.36 -23.17
C MET A 42 -26.39 18.12 -21.86
N ASP A 43 -27.44 18.89 -21.58
CA ASP A 43 -28.31 18.66 -20.43
C ASP A 43 -28.99 17.27 -20.51
N ALA A 44 -29.51 16.91 -21.68
CA ALA A 44 -30.09 15.59 -21.92
C ALA A 44 -29.06 14.46 -21.73
N LEU A 45 -27.83 14.63 -22.21
CA LEU A 45 -26.75 13.65 -22.02
C LEU A 45 -26.43 13.45 -20.54
N VAL A 46 -26.23 14.55 -19.79
CA VAL A 46 -25.87 14.47 -18.37
C VAL A 46 -26.98 13.78 -17.59
N ARG A 47 -28.26 14.10 -17.85
CA ARG A 47 -29.39 13.42 -17.21
C ARG A 47 -29.46 11.93 -17.57
N ALA A 48 -29.20 11.59 -18.84
CA ALA A 48 -29.18 10.20 -19.28
C ALA A 48 -28.03 9.40 -18.63
N LEU A 49 -26.86 10.02 -18.47
CA LEU A 49 -25.70 9.41 -17.80
C LEU A 49 -25.96 9.18 -16.31
N LEU A 50 -26.67 10.09 -15.64
CA LEU A 50 -27.00 9.94 -14.21
C LEU A 50 -28.04 8.83 -13.92
N ASP A 51 -28.85 8.45 -14.92
CA ASP A 51 -29.84 7.38 -14.82
C ASP A 51 -29.43 6.10 -15.58
N VAL A 52 -28.13 5.88 -15.82
CA VAL A 52 -27.66 4.66 -16.48
C VAL A 52 -28.05 3.44 -15.65
N GLY A 53 -28.75 2.50 -16.29
CA GLY A 53 -29.20 1.25 -15.65
C GLY A 53 -28.48 0.03 -16.21
N VAL A 54 -28.39 -1.03 -15.41
CA VAL A 54 -27.86 -2.34 -15.83
C VAL A 54 -28.99 -3.36 -15.80
N ASP A 55 -29.26 -3.98 -16.94
CA ASP A 55 -30.34 -4.96 -17.12
C ASP A 55 -29.78 -6.35 -17.43
N ASP A 56 -30.47 -7.40 -16.96
CA ASP A 56 -30.08 -8.79 -17.22
C ASP A 56 -30.28 -9.22 -18.68
N THR A 57 -31.21 -8.57 -19.37
CA THR A 57 -31.58 -8.85 -20.76
C THR A 57 -31.82 -7.55 -21.52
N LEU A 58 -31.03 -7.30 -22.55
CA LEU A 58 -31.22 -6.21 -23.50
C LEU A 58 -31.13 -6.75 -24.91
N SER A 59 -32.11 -6.42 -25.75
CA SER A 59 -32.14 -6.90 -27.12
C SER A 59 -32.76 -5.89 -28.08
N ASP A 60 -32.13 -5.74 -29.24
CA ASP A 60 -32.67 -5.00 -30.39
C ASP A 60 -32.97 -5.96 -31.54
N GLY A 61 -34.20 -5.92 -32.07
CA GLY A 61 -34.67 -6.85 -33.10
C GLY A 61 -34.52 -8.34 -32.72
N GLY A 62 -34.57 -8.67 -31.42
CA GLY A 62 -34.37 -10.03 -30.90
C GLY A 62 -32.91 -10.48 -30.77
N ARG A 63 -31.93 -9.60 -31.02
CA ARG A 63 -30.50 -9.87 -30.82
C ARG A 63 -30.00 -9.19 -29.55
N PRO A 64 -29.20 -9.85 -28.72
CA PRO A 64 -28.66 -9.23 -27.52
C PRO A 64 -27.66 -8.12 -27.90
N VAL A 65 -27.79 -6.96 -27.26
CA VAL A 65 -26.94 -5.78 -27.50
C VAL A 65 -26.27 -5.33 -26.20
N PRO A 66 -25.01 -4.85 -26.22
CA PRO A 66 -24.29 -4.46 -25.01
C PRO A 66 -24.86 -3.19 -24.39
N VAL A 67 -25.36 -2.27 -25.21
CA VAL A 67 -25.93 -0.98 -24.79
C VAL A 67 -27.14 -0.65 -25.65
N MET A 68 -28.16 -0.08 -25.03
CA MET A 68 -29.34 0.45 -25.72
C MET A 68 -29.61 1.87 -25.24
N THR A 69 -29.99 2.75 -26.16
CA THR A 69 -30.38 4.14 -25.87
C THR A 69 -31.81 4.36 -26.35
N ASP A 70 -32.67 4.87 -25.47
CA ASP A 70 -34.03 5.25 -25.81
C ASP A 70 -34.16 6.78 -25.85
N LEU A 71 -34.16 7.32 -27.07
CA LEU A 71 -34.31 8.75 -27.35
C LEU A 71 -35.77 9.23 -27.29
N SER A 72 -36.75 8.32 -27.14
CA SER A 72 -38.17 8.70 -27.05
C SER A 72 -38.55 9.25 -25.68
N GLN A 73 -37.72 9.00 -24.66
CA GLN A 73 -37.86 9.52 -23.31
C GLN A 73 -37.17 10.88 -23.15
N SER A 74 -37.66 11.69 -22.21
CA SER A 74 -37.07 12.99 -21.84
C SER A 74 -36.91 13.05 -20.32
N PRO A 75 -35.70 12.83 -19.77
CA PRO A 75 -34.43 12.64 -20.48
C PRO A 75 -34.33 11.27 -21.20
N PRO A 76 -33.45 11.14 -22.21
CA PRO A 76 -33.14 9.84 -22.82
C PRO A 76 -32.64 8.85 -21.78
N SER A 77 -32.89 7.55 -21.99
CA SER A 77 -32.38 6.49 -21.08
C SER A 77 -31.28 5.67 -21.74
N ILE A 78 -30.29 5.27 -20.93
CA ILE A 78 -29.18 4.41 -21.34
C ILE A 78 -29.23 3.14 -20.47
N ARG A 79 -29.26 1.98 -21.12
CA ARG A 79 -29.29 0.67 -20.44
C ARG A 79 -28.15 -0.22 -20.94
N LEU A 80 -27.44 -0.86 -20.01
CA LEU A 80 -26.31 -1.74 -20.29
C LEU A 80 -26.64 -3.20 -19.99
N HIS A 81 -26.17 -4.11 -20.84
CA HIS A 81 -26.46 -5.55 -20.69
C HIS A 81 -25.48 -6.22 -19.76
N LYS A 82 -25.94 -6.56 -18.55
CA LYS A 82 -25.13 -7.15 -17.47
C LYS A 82 -24.15 -8.22 -17.94
N LYS A 83 -24.66 -9.30 -18.54
CA LYS A 83 -23.84 -10.43 -18.99
C LYS A 83 -22.84 -10.12 -20.11
N LEU A 84 -23.15 -9.16 -20.98
CA LEU A 84 -22.27 -8.82 -22.09
C LEU A 84 -21.13 -7.89 -21.66
N ILE A 85 -21.34 -7.08 -20.61
CA ILE A 85 -20.32 -6.13 -20.12
C ILE A 85 -19.47 -6.67 -18.97
N ASP A 86 -19.90 -7.75 -18.30
CA ASP A 86 -19.23 -8.32 -17.12
C ASP A 86 -17.74 -8.64 -17.39
N ASN A 87 -17.45 -9.24 -18.54
CA ASN A 87 -16.10 -9.72 -18.89
C ASN A 87 -15.33 -8.78 -19.83
N VAL A 88 -15.81 -7.56 -20.01
CA VAL A 88 -15.22 -6.56 -20.92
C VAL A 88 -14.26 -5.69 -20.12
N ASP A 89 -13.15 -5.22 -20.69
CA ASP A 89 -12.21 -4.31 -19.99
C ASP A 89 -12.80 -2.89 -19.83
N ASP A 90 -12.30 -2.11 -18.87
CA ASP A 90 -12.82 -0.75 -18.59
C ASP A 90 -12.79 0.17 -19.79
N SER A 91 -11.74 0.06 -20.60
CA SER A 91 -11.57 0.85 -21.82
C SER A 91 -12.63 0.48 -22.86
N GLU A 92 -12.95 -0.81 -23.00
CA GLU A 92 -13.97 -1.28 -23.93
C GLU A 92 -15.39 -0.94 -23.44
N LEU A 93 -15.63 -1.03 -22.12
CA LEU A 93 -16.89 -0.61 -21.51
C LEU A 93 -17.12 0.90 -21.64
N LEU A 94 -16.07 1.72 -21.48
CA LEU A 94 -16.14 3.16 -21.73
C LEU A 94 -16.47 3.45 -23.20
N LEU A 95 -15.90 2.69 -24.14
CA LEU A 95 -16.23 2.80 -25.57
C LEU A 95 -17.65 2.34 -25.90
N ALA A 96 -18.28 1.52 -25.07
CA ALA A 96 -19.68 1.14 -25.24
C ALA A 96 -20.62 2.36 -25.15
N PHE A 97 -20.20 3.44 -24.48
CA PHE A 97 -20.93 4.73 -24.44
C PHE A 97 -20.79 5.56 -25.72
N GLN A 98 -19.93 5.18 -26.67
CA GLN A 98 -19.70 5.92 -27.90
C GLN A 98 -21.00 6.16 -28.69
N GLN A 99 -21.79 5.10 -28.88
CA GLN A 99 -23.06 5.18 -29.60
C GLN A 99 -24.10 6.02 -28.82
N PRO A 100 -24.40 5.74 -27.55
CA PRO A 100 -25.32 6.56 -26.75
C PRO A 100 -24.99 8.05 -26.75
N VAL A 101 -23.72 8.40 -26.51
CA VAL A 101 -23.26 9.79 -26.46
C VAL A 101 -23.43 10.45 -27.84
N SER A 102 -23.05 9.76 -28.91
CA SER A 102 -23.21 10.26 -30.28
C SER A 102 -24.67 10.49 -30.66
N GLU A 103 -25.56 9.56 -30.29
CA GLU A 103 -26.99 9.65 -30.57
C GLU A 103 -27.66 10.81 -29.83
N ILE A 104 -27.40 10.96 -28.52
CA ILE A 104 -27.98 12.02 -27.69
C ILE A 104 -27.45 13.40 -28.12
N LEU A 105 -26.14 13.51 -28.39
CA LEU A 105 -25.54 14.77 -28.80
C LEU A 105 -25.77 15.09 -30.28
N GLY A 106 -26.11 14.10 -31.12
CA GLY A 106 -26.26 14.24 -32.55
C GLY A 106 -24.97 14.68 -33.24
N ILE A 107 -23.84 14.09 -32.86
CA ILE A 107 -22.50 14.33 -33.43
C ILE A 107 -21.88 13.02 -33.92
N SER A 108 -20.85 13.08 -34.75
CA SER A 108 -20.20 11.88 -35.32
C SER A 108 -19.70 10.92 -34.25
N GLN A 109 -20.05 9.63 -34.39
CA GLN A 109 -19.55 8.55 -33.54
C GLN A 109 -18.02 8.50 -33.53
N VAL A 110 -17.36 8.82 -34.66
CA VAL A 110 -15.89 8.80 -34.75
C VAL A 110 -15.27 9.85 -33.81
N GLY A 111 -15.84 11.06 -33.78
CA GLY A 111 -15.37 12.13 -32.89
C GLY A 111 -15.53 11.77 -31.42
N VAL A 112 -16.69 11.20 -31.07
CA VAL A 112 -16.95 10.70 -29.71
C VAL A 112 -15.99 9.58 -29.33
N GLY A 113 -15.78 8.61 -30.22
CA GLY A 113 -14.87 7.49 -30.00
C GLY A 113 -13.44 7.95 -29.72
N LEU A 114 -12.93 8.92 -30.50
CA LEU A 114 -11.58 9.48 -30.29
C LEU A 114 -11.44 10.17 -28.93
N VAL A 115 -12.48 10.86 -28.47
CA VAL A 115 -12.51 11.49 -27.14
C VAL A 115 -12.50 10.43 -26.04
N LEU A 116 -13.36 9.40 -26.14
CA LEU A 116 -13.46 8.33 -25.14
C LEU A 116 -12.21 7.43 -25.09
N GLN A 117 -11.53 7.23 -26.21
CA GLN A 117 -10.24 6.50 -26.24
C GLN A 117 -9.13 7.22 -25.46
N SER A 118 -9.24 8.53 -25.28
CA SER A 118 -8.25 9.30 -24.51
C SER A 118 -8.66 9.35 -23.04
N ARG A 119 -7.97 8.59 -22.19
CA ARG A 119 -8.15 8.62 -20.72
C ARG A 119 -7.17 9.57 -20.00
N ASP A 120 -6.24 10.18 -20.74
CA ASP A 120 -5.33 11.18 -20.20
C ASP A 120 -6.02 12.56 -20.11
N ASP A 121 -6.45 12.93 -18.90
CA ASP A 121 -7.08 14.22 -18.58
C ASP A 121 -6.22 15.42 -19.00
N ARG A 122 -4.88 15.35 -18.86
CA ARG A 122 -4.00 16.46 -19.26
C ARG A 122 -4.00 16.65 -20.77
N LYS A 123 -3.98 15.54 -21.51
CA LYS A 123 -4.04 15.56 -22.97
C LYS A 123 -5.38 16.11 -23.44
N LEU A 124 -6.50 15.65 -22.86
CA LEU A 124 -7.83 16.16 -23.18
C LEU A 124 -7.97 17.64 -22.83
N LYS A 125 -7.59 18.07 -21.63
CA LYS A 125 -7.59 19.50 -21.25
C LYS A 125 -6.76 20.36 -22.19
N SER A 126 -5.58 19.89 -22.62
CA SER A 126 -4.74 20.60 -23.58
C SER A 126 -5.42 20.77 -24.94
N LEU A 127 -6.02 19.69 -25.47
CA LEU A 127 -6.77 19.71 -26.72
C LEU A 127 -7.99 20.63 -26.63
N THR A 128 -8.77 20.50 -25.56
CA THR A 128 -9.93 21.33 -25.24
C THR A 128 -9.53 22.81 -25.19
N ASN A 129 -8.44 23.15 -24.50
CA ASN A 129 -7.96 24.54 -24.42
C ASN A 129 -7.48 25.09 -25.77
N LYS A 130 -6.89 24.24 -26.62
CA LYS A 130 -6.45 24.64 -27.96
C LYS A 130 -7.64 24.92 -28.88
N ALA A 131 -8.63 24.04 -28.90
CA ALA A 131 -9.85 24.20 -29.69
C ALA A 131 -10.72 25.35 -29.17
N ALA A 132 -10.82 25.52 -27.84
CA ALA A 132 -11.50 26.64 -27.21
C ALA A 132 -10.99 28.01 -27.69
N ARG A 133 -9.67 28.16 -27.86
CA ARG A 133 -9.07 29.41 -28.35
C ARG A 133 -9.46 29.72 -29.80
N GLN A 134 -9.79 28.70 -30.59
CA GLN A 134 -10.22 28.85 -31.99
C GLN A 134 -11.71 29.21 -32.10
N LEU A 135 -12.54 28.68 -31.18
CA LEU A 135 -13.99 28.89 -31.17
C LEU A 135 -14.43 30.25 -30.56
N GLY A 136 -13.55 30.94 -29.84
CA GLY A 136 -13.83 32.27 -29.27
C GLY A 136 -14.61 32.24 -27.94
N GLY A 137 -15.03 33.43 -27.47
CA GLY A 137 -15.59 33.65 -26.14
C GLY A 137 -17.08 33.33 -25.97
N ASP A 138 -17.84 33.14 -27.05
CA ASP A 138 -19.29 32.93 -27.04
C ASP A 138 -19.71 31.44 -26.93
N ARG A 139 -18.75 30.55 -26.62
CA ARG A 139 -19.01 29.11 -26.48
C ARG A 139 -19.89 28.79 -25.27
N VAL A 140 -20.56 27.65 -25.34
CA VAL A 140 -21.26 27.11 -24.17
C VAL A 140 -20.23 26.57 -23.18
N HIS A 141 -20.45 26.88 -21.90
CA HIS A 141 -19.63 26.39 -20.80
C HIS A 141 -20.43 25.44 -19.90
N LEU A 142 -19.73 24.59 -19.14
CA LEU A 142 -20.35 23.62 -18.23
C LEU A 142 -21.35 24.25 -17.25
N THR A 143 -21.07 25.44 -16.69
CA THR A 143 -22.00 26.07 -15.74
C THR A 143 -23.32 26.51 -16.39
N GLN A 144 -23.39 26.57 -17.72
CA GLN A 144 -24.61 26.90 -18.44
C GLN A 144 -25.49 25.67 -18.72
N ILE A 145 -25.06 24.48 -18.29
CA ILE A 145 -25.82 23.24 -18.36
C ILE A 145 -26.44 22.97 -16.99
N PRO A 146 -27.77 23.11 -16.82
CA PRO A 146 -28.44 22.98 -15.52
C PRO A 146 -28.13 21.67 -14.80
N ALA A 147 -28.21 20.53 -15.51
CA ALA A 147 -27.95 19.22 -14.93
C ALA A 147 -26.53 19.06 -14.37
N ILE A 148 -25.52 19.72 -14.96
CA ILE A 148 -24.14 19.67 -14.43
C ILE A 148 -24.04 20.44 -13.12
N VAL A 149 -24.64 21.64 -13.06
CA VAL A 149 -24.61 22.44 -11.83
C VAL A 149 -25.39 21.73 -10.72
N GLU A 150 -26.59 21.22 -11.02
CA GLU A 150 -27.41 20.45 -10.07
C GLU A 150 -26.64 19.25 -9.53
N GLN A 151 -26.04 18.45 -10.41
CA GLN A 151 -25.28 17.27 -10.04
C GLN A 151 -24.05 17.60 -9.20
N ARG A 152 -23.26 18.60 -9.59
CA ARG A 152 -22.05 18.97 -8.83
C ARG A 152 -22.37 19.58 -7.48
N MET A 153 -23.45 20.35 -7.36
CA MET A 153 -23.89 20.89 -6.07
C MET A 153 -24.41 19.79 -5.14
N SER A 154 -25.16 18.82 -5.66
CA SER A 154 -25.56 17.64 -4.89
C SER A 154 -24.35 16.84 -4.40
N LEU A 155 -23.37 16.60 -5.27
CA LEU A 155 -22.13 15.91 -4.90
C LEU A 155 -21.28 16.71 -3.90
N PHE A 156 -21.30 18.05 -4.00
CA PHE A 156 -20.61 18.91 -3.06
C PHE A 156 -21.19 18.76 -1.65
N GLU A 157 -22.52 18.78 -1.52
CA GLU A 157 -23.22 18.62 -0.24
C GLU A 157 -22.98 17.22 0.37
N GLU A 158 -23.09 16.17 -0.45
CA GLU A 158 -22.81 14.77 -0.05
C GLU A 158 -21.37 14.64 0.47
N ARG A 159 -20.38 15.00 -0.35
CA ARG A 159 -18.96 14.88 0.03
C ARG A 159 -18.58 15.77 1.20
N LEU A 160 -19.20 16.93 1.35
CA LEU A 160 -18.93 17.81 2.49
C LEU A 160 -19.39 17.14 3.79
N SER A 161 -20.52 16.44 3.75
CA SER A 161 -21.02 15.62 4.86
C SER A 161 -20.08 14.46 5.15
N ASP A 162 -19.60 13.75 4.12
CA ASP A 162 -18.63 12.67 4.28
C ASP A 162 -17.29 13.17 4.85
N PHE A 163 -16.87 14.38 4.45
CA PHE A 163 -15.66 15.02 4.98
C PHE A 163 -15.84 15.32 6.47
N ALA A 164 -16.99 15.87 6.87
CA ALA A 164 -17.30 16.11 8.28
C ALA A 164 -17.31 14.80 9.08
N GLU A 165 -17.87 13.72 8.55
CA GLU A 165 -17.90 12.41 9.23
C GLU A 165 -16.52 11.75 9.33
N GLN A 166 -15.70 11.81 8.27
CA GLN A 166 -14.39 11.15 8.25
C GLN A 166 -13.32 11.91 9.04
N PHE A 167 -13.42 13.24 9.09
CA PHE A 167 -12.43 14.10 9.74
C PHE A 167 -12.90 14.70 11.07
N GLY A 168 -14.18 14.59 11.41
CA GLY A 168 -14.81 15.22 12.56
C GLY A 168 -15.81 14.31 13.28
N ASP A 169 -16.69 14.91 14.08
CA ASP A 169 -17.87 14.23 14.62
C ASP A 169 -19.02 14.23 13.59
N SER A 170 -19.93 13.25 13.68
CA SER A 170 -21.14 13.23 12.83
C SER A 170 -22.03 14.44 13.13
N VAL A 171 -21.89 15.49 12.32
CA VAL A 171 -22.64 16.74 12.44
C VAL A 171 -23.57 16.90 11.23
N PHE A 172 -24.80 17.33 11.49
CA PHE A 172 -25.71 17.76 10.44
C PHE A 172 -25.31 19.15 9.95
N LEU A 173 -24.82 19.24 8.72
CA LEU A 173 -24.35 20.51 8.13
C LEU A 173 -25.54 21.37 7.67
N LEU A 174 -25.59 22.63 8.13
CA LEU A 174 -26.66 23.58 7.75
C LEU A 174 -26.19 24.56 6.68
N LEU A 175 -26.21 24.13 5.42
CA LEU A 175 -25.74 24.93 4.28
C LEU A 175 -26.77 25.99 3.83
N SER A 176 -26.68 27.20 4.40
CA SER A 176 -27.56 28.32 4.05
C SER A 176 -27.15 29.01 2.73
N GLY A 177 -28.11 29.28 1.84
CA GLY A 177 -27.91 30.08 0.63
C GLY A 177 -27.42 29.30 -0.61
N MET A 178 -27.57 27.97 -0.61
CA MET A 178 -27.19 27.09 -1.73
C MET A 178 -27.94 27.43 -3.03
N ASP A 179 -29.24 27.70 -2.95
CA ASP A 179 -30.07 28.02 -4.12
C ASP A 179 -29.59 29.30 -4.83
N ASP A 180 -29.37 30.36 -4.06
CA ASP A 180 -28.86 31.64 -4.56
C ASP A 180 -27.46 31.50 -5.17
N PHE A 181 -26.61 30.65 -4.58
CA PHE A 181 -25.28 30.37 -5.10
C PHE A 181 -25.35 29.58 -6.42
N THR A 182 -26.20 28.56 -6.48
CA THR A 182 -26.48 27.75 -7.67
C THR A 182 -26.95 28.62 -8.84
N GLU A 183 -27.88 29.54 -8.59
CA GLU A 183 -28.35 30.48 -9.61
C GLU A 183 -27.26 31.44 -10.10
N LYS A 184 -26.35 31.87 -9.22
CA LYS A 184 -25.18 32.69 -9.61
C LYS A 184 -24.22 31.89 -10.49
N LEU A 185 -23.95 30.63 -10.17
CA LEU A 185 -23.11 29.75 -10.99
C LEU A 185 -23.68 29.58 -12.40
N LYS A 186 -24.99 29.30 -12.51
CA LYS A 186 -25.70 29.15 -13.79
C LYS A 186 -25.57 30.38 -14.70
N ARG A 187 -25.41 31.57 -14.11
CA ARG A 187 -25.30 32.86 -14.82
C ARG A 187 -23.85 33.29 -15.12
N ALA A 188 -22.85 32.64 -14.55
CA ALA A 188 -21.45 33.08 -14.61
C ALA A 188 -20.83 33.08 -16.02
N LYS A 189 -21.44 32.34 -16.99
CA LYS A 189 -20.94 32.18 -18.37
C LYS A 189 -19.44 31.86 -18.45
N ARG A 190 -18.98 30.96 -17.59
CA ARG A 190 -17.58 30.51 -17.51
C ARG A 190 -17.55 29.00 -17.33
N GLY A 191 -16.37 28.39 -17.45
CA GLY A 191 -16.17 27.01 -17.00
C GLY A 191 -16.48 26.86 -15.51
N TRP A 192 -16.35 25.64 -14.99
CA TRP A 192 -16.43 25.43 -13.54
C TRP A 192 -15.41 26.35 -12.84
N PRO A 193 -15.83 27.17 -11.87
CA PRO A 193 -14.94 28.18 -11.31
C PRO A 193 -13.96 27.55 -10.32
N ASP A 194 -12.70 27.97 -10.38
CA ASP A 194 -11.69 27.60 -9.40
C ASP A 194 -12.06 28.13 -8.01
N TRP A 195 -11.53 27.51 -6.95
CA TRP A 195 -11.78 27.92 -5.57
C TRP A 195 -11.60 29.42 -5.31
N SER A 196 -10.52 30.03 -5.82
CA SER A 196 -10.20 31.45 -5.64
C SER A 196 -11.31 32.42 -6.10
N VAL A 197 -12.21 31.97 -6.98
CA VAL A 197 -13.35 32.75 -7.46
C VAL A 197 -14.54 32.67 -6.50
N VAL A 198 -14.72 31.53 -5.83
CA VAL A 198 -15.90 31.23 -5.01
C VAL A 198 -15.67 31.36 -3.50
N GLU A 199 -14.41 31.31 -3.04
CA GLU A 199 -14.01 31.34 -1.61
C GLU A 199 -14.64 32.53 -0.83
N ARG A 200 -14.89 33.64 -1.52
CA ARG A 200 -15.39 34.88 -0.91
C ARG A 200 -16.90 34.94 -0.81
N SER A 201 -17.61 34.00 -1.43
CA SER A 201 -19.06 33.96 -1.38
C SER A 201 -19.55 33.65 0.04
N SER A 202 -20.72 34.19 0.40
CA SER A 202 -21.33 33.93 1.72
C SER A 202 -21.60 32.45 1.94
N PHE A 203 -22.00 31.74 0.89
CA PHE A 203 -22.23 30.30 0.93
C PHE A 203 -20.97 29.52 1.28
N MET A 204 -19.84 29.78 0.58
CA MET A 204 -18.59 29.07 0.85
C MET A 204 -18.03 29.39 2.25
N LYS A 205 -18.16 30.64 2.70
CA LYS A 205 -17.77 31.01 4.07
C LYS A 205 -18.60 30.26 5.12
N GLY A 206 -19.91 30.13 4.91
CA GLY A 206 -20.77 29.33 5.77
C GLY A 206 -20.36 27.85 5.78
N ALA A 207 -20.05 27.26 4.62
CA ALA A 207 -19.56 25.89 4.55
C ALA A 207 -18.23 25.69 5.33
N VAL A 208 -17.32 26.65 5.26
CA VAL A 208 -16.06 26.64 6.04
C VAL A 208 -16.33 26.74 7.54
N GLU A 209 -17.26 27.58 7.96
CA GLU A 209 -17.66 27.71 9.37
C GLU A 209 -18.27 26.40 9.90
N GLU A 210 -19.19 25.78 9.14
CA GLU A 210 -19.84 24.52 9.53
C GLU A 210 -18.83 23.35 9.62
N ILE A 211 -17.92 23.22 8.65
CA ILE A 211 -16.84 22.23 8.73
C ILE A 211 -15.91 22.54 9.90
N GLY A 212 -15.63 23.82 10.16
CA GLY A 212 -14.82 24.25 11.28
C GLY A 212 -15.39 23.80 12.63
N VAL A 213 -16.71 23.83 12.79
CA VAL A 213 -17.40 23.29 13.97
C VAL A 213 -17.25 21.76 14.04
N ALA A 214 -17.39 21.05 12.91
CA ALA A 214 -17.31 19.59 12.89
C ALA A 214 -15.92 19.04 13.24
N VAL A 215 -14.85 19.77 12.89
CA VAL A 215 -13.47 19.36 13.15
C VAL A 215 -12.82 20.08 14.35
N GLU A 216 -13.60 20.88 15.10
CA GLU A 216 -13.09 21.68 16.21
C GLU A 216 -12.46 20.79 17.30
N GLY A 217 -11.21 21.07 17.66
CA GLY A 217 -10.49 20.36 18.72
C GLY A 217 -9.76 19.08 18.30
N LEU A 218 -9.80 18.70 17.01
CA LEU A 218 -9.02 17.58 16.48
C LEU A 218 -7.64 18.06 16.01
N GLU A 219 -6.58 17.64 16.71
CA GLU A 219 -5.20 18.08 16.41
C GLU A 219 -4.69 17.64 15.03
N ASP A 220 -5.28 16.58 14.45
CA ASP A 220 -4.86 15.97 13.18
C ASP A 220 -5.77 16.32 11.99
N ALA A 221 -6.76 17.20 12.16
CA ALA A 221 -7.65 17.60 11.08
C ALA A 221 -7.00 18.68 10.17
N PRO A 222 -7.13 18.59 8.83
CA PRO A 222 -6.75 19.68 7.95
C PRO A 222 -7.56 20.96 8.23
N ASP A 223 -7.06 22.10 7.77
CA ASP A 223 -7.76 23.37 7.91
C ASP A 223 -9.18 23.29 7.27
N PRO A 224 -10.23 23.81 7.92
CA PRO A 224 -11.59 23.75 7.39
C PRO A 224 -11.72 24.36 5.99
N ALA A 225 -11.02 25.46 5.70
CA ALA A 225 -11.02 26.05 4.37
C ALA A 225 -10.31 25.16 3.35
N ALA A 226 -9.28 24.43 3.78
CA ALA A 226 -8.62 23.42 2.95
C ALA A 226 -9.57 22.28 2.58
N LEU A 227 -10.31 21.75 3.55
CA LEU A 227 -11.29 20.68 3.35
C LEU A 227 -12.41 21.10 2.39
N VAL A 228 -12.98 22.30 2.58
CA VAL A 228 -14.02 22.83 1.68
C VAL A 228 -13.48 23.06 0.27
N GLU A 229 -12.27 23.62 0.14
CA GLU A 229 -11.62 23.79 -1.16
C GLU A 229 -11.38 22.44 -1.85
N LEU A 230 -10.85 21.44 -1.13
CA LEU A 230 -10.63 20.10 -1.69
C LEU A 230 -11.96 19.47 -2.12
N CYS A 231 -13.02 19.62 -1.33
CA CYS A 231 -14.36 19.18 -1.71
C CYS A 231 -14.81 19.87 -3.01
N TRP A 232 -14.63 21.19 -3.13
CA TRP A 232 -14.98 21.95 -4.34
C TRP A 232 -14.19 21.51 -5.58
N GLU A 233 -12.86 21.38 -5.47
CA GLU A 233 -11.98 21.00 -6.57
C GLU A 233 -12.22 19.54 -7.01
N SER A 234 -12.64 18.65 -6.09
CA SER A 234 -12.97 17.25 -6.39
C SER A 234 -14.12 17.09 -7.40
N LEU A 235 -14.94 18.12 -7.61
CA LEU A 235 -16.10 18.10 -8.51
C LEU A 235 -15.71 18.21 -10.00
N ALA A 236 -14.50 18.68 -10.29
CA ALA A 236 -14.00 18.91 -11.64
C ALA A 236 -12.76 18.07 -11.99
N LEU A 237 -12.30 17.23 -11.06
CA LEU A 237 -11.10 16.42 -11.21
C LEU A 237 -11.47 14.93 -11.20
N SER A 238 -10.72 14.13 -11.96
CA SER A 238 -10.73 12.68 -11.79
C SER A 238 -10.17 12.31 -10.40
N PRO A 239 -10.52 11.15 -9.81
CA PRO A 239 -10.02 10.75 -8.50
C PRO A 239 -8.50 10.85 -8.36
N GLN A 240 -7.74 10.36 -9.35
CA GLN A 240 -6.27 10.44 -9.36
C GLN A 240 -5.75 11.89 -9.42
N SER A 241 -6.36 12.74 -10.25
CA SER A 241 -5.96 14.15 -10.36
C SER A 241 -6.27 14.92 -9.08
N PHE A 242 -7.43 14.63 -8.47
CA PHE A 242 -7.85 15.17 -7.19
C PHE A 242 -6.88 14.77 -6.08
N LEU A 243 -6.61 13.47 -5.90
CA LEU A 243 -5.73 12.98 -4.84
C LEU A 243 -4.32 13.55 -4.96
N ARG A 244 -3.82 13.72 -6.19
CA ARG A 244 -2.55 14.40 -6.44
C ARG A 244 -2.57 15.86 -6.02
N HIS A 245 -3.64 16.58 -6.35
CA HIS A 245 -3.82 17.96 -5.92
C HIS A 245 -3.92 18.08 -4.40
N ALA A 246 -4.72 17.22 -3.77
CA ALA A 246 -4.86 17.12 -2.33
C ALA A 246 -3.53 16.87 -1.64
N ALA A 247 -2.73 15.91 -2.12
CA ALA A 247 -1.42 15.60 -1.56
C ALA A 247 -0.46 16.79 -1.60
N GLN A 248 -0.47 17.56 -2.69
CA GLN A 248 0.35 18.77 -2.81
C GLN A 248 -0.13 19.89 -1.90
N LYS A 249 -1.44 20.04 -1.76
CA LYS A 249 -2.04 21.05 -0.91
C LYS A 249 -1.78 20.78 0.57
N LEU A 250 -2.09 19.57 1.03
CA LEU A 250 -1.85 19.14 2.41
C LEU A 250 -0.36 19.27 2.78
N ARG A 251 0.56 18.96 1.86
CA ARG A 251 2.01 19.17 2.06
C ARG A 251 2.36 20.66 2.21
N ALA A 252 1.71 21.55 1.47
CA ALA A 252 2.02 22.99 1.51
C ALA A 252 1.54 23.67 2.80
N GLU A 253 0.50 23.12 3.45
CA GLU A 253 -0.08 23.69 4.66
C GLU A 253 0.79 23.52 5.92
N GLN A 254 1.89 22.76 5.85
CA GLN A 254 2.86 22.56 6.95
C GLN A 254 2.20 22.19 8.30
N SER A 255 1.03 21.56 8.25
CA SER A 255 0.23 21.21 9.41
C SER A 255 0.76 19.93 10.06
N ARG A 256 0.39 19.69 11.33
CA ARG A 256 0.67 18.44 12.06
C ARG A 256 -0.10 17.23 11.53
N VAL A 257 -0.87 17.42 10.46
CA VAL A 257 -1.76 16.42 9.87
C VAL A 257 -0.95 15.23 9.36
N ASP A 258 -1.37 14.03 9.75
CA ASP A 258 -0.93 12.81 9.11
C ASP A 258 -1.48 12.77 7.67
N VAL A 259 -0.64 13.23 6.73
CA VAL A 259 -1.00 13.35 5.30
C VAL A 259 -1.34 11.99 4.70
N GLU A 260 -0.74 10.89 5.17
CA GLU A 260 -1.05 9.55 4.70
C GLU A 260 -2.49 9.18 5.08
N GLN A 261 -2.86 9.35 6.35
CA GLN A 261 -4.23 9.07 6.82
C GLN A 261 -5.26 10.00 6.18
N ALA A 262 -4.92 11.29 6.00
CA ALA A 262 -5.79 12.23 5.33
C ALA A 262 -6.04 11.82 3.86
N LEU A 263 -5.00 11.42 3.12
CA LEU A 263 -5.15 10.96 1.73
C LEU A 263 -5.96 9.67 1.63
N LEU A 264 -5.81 8.73 2.57
CA LEU A 264 -6.62 7.52 2.63
C LEU A 264 -8.10 7.82 2.84
N LYS A 265 -8.43 8.75 3.76
CA LYS A 265 -9.81 9.22 3.98
C LYS A 265 -10.37 9.88 2.72
N LEU A 266 -9.62 10.79 2.10
CA LEU A 266 -10.02 11.47 0.87
C LEU A 266 -10.22 10.50 -0.30
N ALA A 267 -9.39 9.46 -0.42
CA ALA A 267 -9.52 8.43 -1.42
C ALA A 267 -10.84 7.66 -1.25
N ARG A 268 -11.20 7.30 -0.01
CA ARG A 268 -12.49 6.66 0.29
C ARG A 268 -13.68 7.56 -0.05
N ILE A 269 -13.61 8.86 0.21
CA ILE A 269 -14.75 9.74 -0.10
C ILE A 269 -14.94 9.93 -1.61
N VAL A 270 -13.85 9.99 -2.38
CA VAL A 270 -13.94 10.21 -3.83
C VAL A 270 -14.11 8.90 -4.62
N ASP A 271 -13.75 7.76 -4.02
CA ASP A 271 -13.82 6.42 -4.61
C ASP A 271 -13.96 5.34 -3.49
N GLU A 272 -15.14 5.25 -2.89
CA GLU A 272 -15.46 4.41 -1.70
C GLU A 272 -14.97 2.97 -1.80
N GLU A 273 -15.01 2.39 -3.01
CA GLU A 273 -14.73 0.97 -3.21
C GLU A 273 -13.35 0.68 -3.80
N SER A 274 -12.71 1.65 -4.46
CA SER A 274 -11.37 1.50 -5.05
C SER A 274 -10.26 2.20 -4.26
N GLY A 275 -10.58 2.84 -3.12
CA GLY A 275 -9.63 3.62 -2.32
C GLY A 275 -8.31 2.90 -2.02
N GLU A 276 -8.34 1.59 -1.72
CA GLU A 276 -7.13 0.79 -1.51
C GLU A 276 -6.35 0.50 -2.80
N LEU A 277 -7.03 0.27 -3.92
CA LEU A 277 -6.40 0.07 -5.24
C LEU A 277 -5.71 1.35 -5.71
N THR A 278 -6.35 2.51 -5.51
CA THR A 278 -5.74 3.82 -5.84
C THR A 278 -4.50 4.14 -5.01
N GLY A 279 -4.24 3.41 -3.92
CA GLY A 279 -3.00 3.51 -3.16
C GLY A 279 -1.82 2.80 -3.81
N GLN A 280 -2.03 1.86 -4.73
CA GLN A 280 -0.94 1.05 -5.30
C GLN A 280 -0.17 1.82 -6.36
N LEU A 281 1.17 1.81 -6.28
CA LEU A 281 2.06 2.49 -7.22
C LEU A 281 1.82 2.10 -8.69
N GLN A 282 1.42 0.86 -8.93
CA GLN A 282 1.20 0.28 -10.25
C GLN A 282 -0.05 0.83 -10.97
N GLU A 283 -1.05 1.27 -10.21
CA GLU A 283 -2.32 1.79 -10.75
C GLU A 283 -2.17 3.22 -11.31
N TRP A 284 -1.01 3.85 -11.10
CA TRP A 284 -0.72 5.18 -11.60
C TRP A 284 0.26 5.12 -12.77
N SER A 285 -0.25 5.43 -13.97
CA SER A 285 0.56 5.49 -15.19
C SER A 285 1.81 6.36 -15.05
N ALA A 286 1.71 7.48 -14.33
CA ALA A 286 2.81 8.40 -14.06
C ALA A 286 3.93 7.80 -13.18
N TYR A 287 3.66 6.72 -12.44
CA TYR A 287 4.59 6.07 -11.53
C TYR A 287 5.09 4.71 -12.03
N GLY A 288 4.66 4.24 -13.21
CA GLY A 288 5.04 2.94 -13.75
C GLY A 288 6.55 2.74 -13.89
N GLU A 289 7.29 3.76 -14.32
CA GLU A 289 8.76 3.69 -14.40
C GLU A 289 9.43 3.55 -13.03
N LEU A 290 8.89 4.21 -12.00
CA LEU A 290 9.39 4.10 -10.64
C LEU A 290 9.09 2.72 -10.05
N ALA A 291 7.89 2.19 -10.27
CA ALA A 291 7.52 0.84 -9.85
C ALA A 291 8.44 -0.21 -10.47
N ASN A 292 8.77 -0.06 -11.75
CA ASN A 292 9.73 -0.91 -12.45
C ASN A 292 11.14 -0.77 -11.86
N ALA A 293 11.63 0.46 -11.66
CA ALA A 293 12.96 0.69 -11.08
C ALA A 293 13.10 0.08 -9.67
N TRP A 294 12.07 0.20 -8.83
CA TRP A 294 12.02 -0.43 -7.51
C TRP A 294 12.06 -1.96 -7.60
N SER A 295 11.21 -2.53 -8.46
CA SER A 295 11.15 -3.98 -8.66
C SER A 295 12.47 -4.56 -9.16
N GLU A 296 13.13 -3.85 -10.08
CA GLU A 296 14.43 -4.25 -10.60
C GLU A 296 15.55 -4.13 -9.56
N LEU A 297 15.63 -3.02 -8.81
CA LEU A 297 16.60 -2.86 -7.72
C LEU A 297 16.44 -3.98 -6.69
N PHE A 298 15.21 -4.21 -6.23
CA PHE A 298 14.91 -5.23 -5.24
C PHE A 298 15.33 -6.62 -5.73
N ARG A 299 15.09 -6.93 -7.00
CA ARG A 299 15.51 -8.20 -7.60
C ARG A 299 17.04 -8.35 -7.65
N GLU A 300 17.79 -7.30 -7.96
CA GLU A 300 19.25 -7.35 -7.91
C GLU A 300 19.78 -7.49 -6.48
N GLU A 301 19.17 -6.83 -5.50
CA GLU A 301 19.53 -7.04 -4.09
C GLU A 301 19.33 -8.48 -3.64
N GLN A 302 18.21 -9.09 -4.05
CA GLN A 302 17.96 -10.51 -3.74
C GLN A 302 19.00 -11.42 -4.37
N ARG A 303 19.52 -11.09 -5.57
CA ARG A 303 20.61 -11.86 -6.20
C ARG A 303 21.96 -11.67 -5.49
N ALA A 304 22.25 -10.47 -5.01
CA ALA A 304 23.50 -10.18 -4.30
C ALA A 304 23.60 -10.86 -2.93
N LEU A 305 22.49 -11.34 -2.36
CA LEU A 305 22.47 -12.10 -1.12
C LEU A 305 22.71 -13.59 -1.38
N ALA A 306 24.00 -13.99 -1.37
CA ALA A 306 24.48 -15.33 -1.77
C ALA A 306 23.86 -16.53 -1.01
N PHE A 307 23.18 -16.31 0.11
CA PHE A 307 22.59 -17.36 0.95
C PHE A 307 21.07 -17.27 1.07
N ALA A 308 20.42 -16.35 0.33
CA ALA A 308 18.98 -16.19 0.45
C ALA A 308 18.28 -17.50 0.07
N PRO A 309 17.51 -18.12 1.00
CA PRO A 309 16.76 -19.33 0.73
C PRO A 309 15.57 -19.07 -0.19
N GLY A 310 15.43 -17.85 -0.74
CA GLY A 310 14.32 -17.49 -1.60
C GLY A 310 14.37 -16.15 -2.34
N ARG A 311 13.61 -16.06 -3.45
CA ARG A 311 13.30 -14.78 -4.13
C ARG A 311 11.99 -14.24 -3.60
N ARG A 312 12.05 -13.20 -2.78
CA ARG A 312 10.88 -12.48 -2.29
C ARG A 312 10.16 -11.74 -3.42
N SER A 313 8.84 -11.63 -3.33
CA SER A 313 8.08 -10.66 -4.14
C SER A 313 8.53 -9.23 -3.80
N THR A 314 8.52 -8.34 -4.78
CA THR A 314 8.86 -6.95 -4.52
C THR A 314 7.86 -6.37 -3.52
N PRO A 315 8.32 -5.78 -2.39
CA PRO A 315 7.42 -5.17 -1.42
C PRO A 315 6.52 -4.14 -2.10
N PRO A 316 5.20 -4.19 -1.85
CA PRO A 316 4.29 -3.21 -2.42
C PRO A 316 4.63 -1.83 -1.86
N VAL A 317 4.57 -0.83 -2.73
CA VAL A 317 4.77 0.57 -2.35
C VAL A 317 3.46 1.30 -2.56
N SER A 318 3.00 1.97 -1.51
CA SER A 318 1.83 2.84 -1.57
C SER A 318 2.24 4.24 -2.02
N VAL A 319 1.45 4.88 -2.88
CA VAL A 319 1.62 6.30 -3.23
C VAL A 319 1.26 7.24 -2.07
N PHE A 320 0.46 6.76 -1.13
CA PHE A 320 0.10 7.48 0.10
C PHE A 320 1.15 7.31 1.19
N GLY A 321 1.95 6.24 1.12
CA GLY A 321 2.98 5.94 2.10
C GLY A 321 4.25 6.78 1.93
N LEU A 322 4.97 6.93 3.04
CA LEU A 322 6.28 7.59 3.05
C LEU A 322 7.35 6.69 2.40
N PRO A 323 8.16 7.19 1.45
CA PRO A 323 9.31 6.46 0.90
C PRO A 323 10.31 6.01 1.96
N LEU A 324 10.45 6.79 3.03
CA LEU A 324 11.30 6.45 4.17
C LEU A 324 10.90 5.11 4.81
N GLN A 325 9.61 4.85 4.93
CA GLN A 325 9.06 3.64 5.55
C GLN A 325 8.94 2.50 4.53
N THR A 326 8.43 2.81 3.34
CA THR A 326 8.14 1.81 2.29
C THR A 326 9.40 1.32 1.56
N MET A 327 10.31 2.22 1.18
CA MET A 327 11.54 1.90 0.44
C MET A 327 12.79 1.86 1.31
N ARG A 328 12.70 2.34 2.56
CA ARG A 328 13.79 2.36 3.55
C ARG A 328 14.98 3.25 3.16
N LEU A 329 14.73 4.25 2.31
CA LEU A 329 15.73 5.19 1.81
C LEU A 329 15.57 6.55 2.48
N CYS A 330 16.69 7.24 2.68
CA CYS A 330 16.66 8.58 3.26
C CYS A 330 17.71 9.55 2.73
N GLU A 331 18.43 9.18 1.67
CA GLU A 331 19.37 10.06 0.96
C GLU A 331 19.13 9.99 -0.55
N PRO A 332 19.38 11.09 -1.29
CA PRO A 332 19.91 12.37 -0.81
C PRO A 332 18.90 13.17 0.02
N ASP A 333 19.38 13.95 1.00
CA ASP A 333 18.53 14.81 1.84
C ASP A 333 17.76 15.90 1.04
N SER A 334 18.09 16.08 -0.23
CA SER A 334 17.36 16.96 -1.15
C SER A 334 15.98 16.41 -1.55
N LEU A 335 15.68 15.14 -1.27
CA LEU A 335 14.38 14.53 -1.55
C LEU A 335 13.49 14.55 -0.29
N PRO A 336 12.17 14.72 -0.43
CA PRO A 336 11.24 14.86 0.70
C PRO A 336 10.79 13.48 1.23
N TRP A 337 11.71 12.76 1.88
CA TRP A 337 11.51 11.40 2.39
C TRP A 337 10.37 11.25 3.41
N ASP A 338 10.05 12.35 4.08
CA ASP A 338 9.01 12.52 5.09
C ASP A 338 7.63 12.90 4.51
N ALA A 339 7.51 13.01 3.18
CA ALA A 339 6.26 13.30 2.51
C ALA A 339 5.79 12.11 1.65
N PRO A 340 4.47 11.84 1.58
CA PRO A 340 3.90 10.81 0.70
C PRO A 340 4.33 10.96 -0.75
N LEU A 341 4.60 9.86 -1.46
CA LEU A 341 5.01 9.88 -2.88
C LEU A 341 4.07 10.70 -3.78
N LEU A 342 2.79 10.71 -3.47
CA LEU A 342 1.79 11.43 -4.24
C LEU A 342 1.97 12.96 -4.17
N SER A 343 2.55 13.46 -3.08
CA SER A 343 2.85 14.88 -2.88
C SER A 343 4.13 15.33 -3.61
N TRP A 344 4.88 14.41 -4.22
CA TRP A 344 6.13 14.71 -4.90
C TRP A 344 5.87 15.34 -6.28
N SER A 345 6.69 16.32 -6.62
CA SER A 345 6.78 16.86 -7.97
C SER A 345 7.31 15.81 -8.95
N MET A 346 7.04 15.99 -10.24
CA MET A 346 7.60 15.11 -11.29
C MET A 346 9.14 15.09 -11.28
N ARG A 347 9.78 16.19 -10.86
CA ARG A 347 11.24 16.26 -10.74
C ARG A 347 11.76 15.39 -9.59
N GLU A 348 11.13 15.48 -8.42
CA GLU A 348 11.47 14.65 -7.25
C GLU A 348 11.23 13.16 -7.57
N HIS A 349 10.10 12.85 -8.23
CA HIS A 349 9.78 11.49 -8.70
C HIS A 349 10.86 10.93 -9.63
N ASN A 350 11.25 11.68 -10.67
CA ASN A 350 12.28 11.26 -11.62
C ASN A 350 13.65 11.09 -10.94
N ALA A 351 13.97 11.96 -9.99
CA ALA A 351 15.22 11.86 -9.23
C ALA A 351 15.26 10.58 -8.37
N LEU A 352 14.14 10.19 -7.75
CA LEU A 352 14.03 8.91 -7.04
C LEU A 352 14.20 7.72 -7.99
N ARG A 353 13.52 7.74 -9.15
CA ARG A 353 13.70 6.71 -10.18
C ARG A 353 15.18 6.58 -10.58
N ASP A 354 15.84 7.70 -10.86
CA ASP A 354 17.25 7.71 -11.28
C ASP A 354 18.19 7.22 -10.17
N LEU A 355 17.87 7.54 -8.91
CA LEU A 355 18.57 7.02 -7.73
C LEU A 355 18.46 5.48 -7.66
N LEU A 356 17.25 4.92 -7.76
CA LEU A 356 17.03 3.47 -7.73
C LEU A 356 17.75 2.77 -8.89
N VAL A 357 17.73 3.36 -10.09
CA VAL A 357 18.47 2.85 -11.26
C VAL A 357 19.97 2.91 -11.03
N GLY A 358 20.48 3.99 -10.43
CA GLY A 358 21.89 4.16 -10.06
C GLY A 358 22.36 3.09 -9.06
N MET A 359 21.59 2.89 -7.98
CA MET A 359 21.84 1.84 -6.98
C MET A 359 21.87 0.46 -7.63
N ARG A 360 20.90 0.15 -8.50
CA ARG A 360 20.87 -1.13 -9.21
C ARG A 360 22.12 -1.35 -10.06
N ARG A 361 22.52 -0.33 -10.84
CA ARG A 361 23.72 -0.41 -11.68
C ARG A 361 24.98 -0.67 -10.86
N SER A 362 25.09 -0.12 -9.65
CA SER A 362 26.21 -0.40 -8.75
C SER A 362 26.23 -1.83 -8.19
N LEU A 363 25.08 -2.52 -8.16
CA LEU A 363 24.96 -3.89 -7.65
C LEU A 363 25.18 -4.97 -8.72
N ALA A 364 24.95 -4.66 -10.00
CA ALA A 364 24.89 -5.63 -11.10
C ALA A 364 26.24 -6.28 -11.51
N GLU A 365 27.35 -6.00 -10.84
CA GLU A 365 28.69 -6.55 -11.17
C GLU A 365 29.00 -7.92 -10.54
N THR A 366 28.06 -8.57 -9.85
CA THR A 366 28.36 -9.79 -9.08
C THR A 366 27.23 -10.84 -9.10
N LEU A 367 27.37 -11.81 -10.01
CA LEU A 367 27.17 -13.28 -9.87
C LEU A 367 25.85 -13.83 -9.23
N PRO A 368 25.60 -15.17 -9.17
CA PRO A 368 24.42 -15.82 -9.74
C PRO A 368 23.29 -16.21 -8.76
N ASN A 369 22.21 -16.74 -9.33
CA ASN A 369 20.85 -16.94 -8.77
C ASN A 369 20.66 -18.16 -7.83
N SER A 370 19.78 -18.02 -6.83
CA SER A 370 19.12 -19.11 -6.08
C SER A 370 17.61 -18.82 -5.84
N HIS A 371 16.84 -19.84 -5.42
CA HIS A 371 15.36 -19.91 -5.43
C HIS A 371 14.75 -20.37 -4.09
N GLY A 372 13.48 -19.96 -3.83
CA GLY A 372 12.60 -20.34 -2.69
C GLY A 372 11.74 -19.17 -2.15
N GLU A 373 10.92 -19.34 -1.10
CA GLU A 373 10.01 -18.31 -0.52
C GLU A 373 10.10 -18.23 1.03
N ILE A 374 9.69 -17.09 1.64
CA ILE A 374 9.96 -16.70 3.06
C ILE A 374 8.67 -16.21 3.74
N CYS A 375 8.48 -16.52 5.03
CA CYS A 375 7.36 -16.02 5.86
C CYS A 375 7.66 -14.66 6.54
N ASP A 376 6.77 -13.68 6.37
CA ASP A 376 6.87 -12.33 6.94
C ASP A 376 6.45 -12.28 8.44
N ILE A 377 7.20 -11.55 9.29
CA ILE A 377 6.79 -11.21 10.67
C ILE A 377 6.36 -9.74 10.66
N THR A 378 5.15 -9.45 11.14
CA THR A 378 4.60 -8.08 11.19
C THR A 378 4.75 -7.48 12.59
N THR A 379 4.90 -6.14 12.65
CA THR A 379 4.97 -5.37 13.90
C THR A 379 3.63 -5.25 14.64
N LYS A 380 2.53 -5.67 14.01
CA LYS A 380 1.15 -5.52 14.50
C LYS A 380 0.52 -6.84 14.97
N SER A 381 1.31 -7.89 15.20
CA SER A 381 0.75 -9.16 15.66
C SER A 381 0.17 -9.04 17.08
N ASP A 382 -1.04 -9.54 17.26
CA ASP A 382 -1.76 -9.67 18.54
C ASP A 382 -1.19 -10.78 19.44
N GLU A 383 -0.11 -11.45 19.02
CA GLU A 383 0.49 -12.55 19.75
C GLU A 383 1.04 -12.15 21.12
N LYS A 384 0.84 -13.06 22.08
CA LYS A 384 1.34 -12.86 23.44
C LYS A 384 2.85 -13.09 23.47
N PRO A 385 3.60 -12.34 24.29
CA PRO A 385 5.03 -12.55 24.43
C PRO A 385 5.32 -13.88 25.10
N LEU A 386 6.47 -14.44 24.73
CA LEU A 386 7.02 -15.68 25.27
C LEU A 386 6.99 -15.65 26.80
N GLN A 387 6.34 -16.64 27.40
CA GLN A 387 6.33 -16.83 28.85
C GLN A 387 7.58 -17.61 29.27
N VAL A 388 8.10 -17.31 30.45
CA VAL A 388 9.28 -18.01 30.99
C VAL A 388 8.82 -18.89 32.14
N ALA A 389 8.97 -20.22 32.00
CA ALA A 389 8.79 -21.16 33.09
C ALA A 389 9.98 -21.11 34.08
N VAL A 390 9.77 -21.63 35.30
CA VAL A 390 10.72 -21.48 36.43
C VAL A 390 11.95 -22.39 36.32
N ALA A 391 11.92 -23.45 35.50
CA ALA A 391 13.01 -24.41 35.35
C ALA A 391 13.50 -24.49 33.89
N ASP A 392 14.80 -24.37 33.71
CA ASP A 392 15.50 -24.55 32.43
C ASP A 392 15.67 -26.07 32.18
N SER A 393 15.13 -26.59 31.07
CA SER A 393 15.26 -28.00 30.72
C SER A 393 16.68 -28.29 30.22
N ALA A 394 17.24 -29.43 30.62
CA ALA A 394 18.57 -29.84 30.14
C ALA A 394 18.48 -30.36 28.69
N LEU A 395 18.58 -29.46 27.72
CA LEU A 395 18.49 -29.77 26.28
C LEU A 395 19.79 -30.39 25.74
N GLN A 396 19.66 -31.30 24.78
CA GLN A 396 20.75 -31.90 24.01
C GLN A 396 20.46 -31.86 22.51
N VAL A 397 21.54 -31.94 21.70
CA VAL A 397 21.47 -31.94 20.24
C VAL A 397 22.22 -33.13 19.66
N GLN A 398 21.66 -33.72 18.62
CA GLN A 398 22.30 -34.78 17.84
C GLN A 398 22.23 -34.49 16.33
N VAL A 399 23.34 -34.71 15.61
CA VAL A 399 23.35 -34.66 14.14
C VAL A 399 22.68 -35.93 13.58
N VAL A 400 21.68 -35.76 12.71
CA VAL A 400 20.88 -36.86 12.17
C VAL A 400 20.95 -36.94 10.64
N ALA A 401 21.12 -38.15 10.11
CA ALA A 401 21.26 -38.42 8.67
C ALA A 401 19.94 -38.82 7.98
N GLY A 402 18.90 -39.19 8.74
CA GLY A 402 17.62 -39.67 8.21
C GLY A 402 16.54 -38.59 8.22
N GLU A 403 15.58 -38.70 7.29
CA GLU A 403 14.38 -37.86 7.27
C GLU A 403 13.55 -38.12 8.54
N HIS A 404 13.28 -37.05 9.29
CA HIS A 404 12.29 -37.05 10.36
C HIS A 404 11.12 -36.20 9.88
N SER A 405 9.90 -36.70 10.05
CA SER A 405 8.70 -35.93 9.69
C SER A 405 8.56 -34.73 10.63
N LEU A 406 8.45 -33.53 10.05
CA LEU A 406 7.93 -32.37 10.78
C LEU A 406 6.42 -32.56 10.99
N PRO A 407 5.84 -31.96 12.05
CA PRO A 407 4.39 -31.85 12.18
C PRO A 407 3.77 -31.18 10.94
N ASP A 408 2.56 -31.60 10.56
CA ASP A 408 1.86 -31.04 9.38
C ASP A 408 1.60 -29.52 9.53
N ASN A 409 1.53 -29.00 10.76
CA ASN A 409 1.33 -27.59 11.10
C ASN A 409 2.62 -26.84 11.50
N TYR A 410 3.81 -27.36 11.15
CA TYR A 410 5.10 -26.81 11.62
C TYR A 410 5.29 -25.32 11.30
N ASP A 411 4.89 -24.85 10.12
CA ASP A 411 5.05 -23.44 9.72
C ASP A 411 4.21 -22.48 10.59
N GLU A 412 3.01 -22.90 10.98
CA GLU A 412 2.14 -22.14 11.89
C GLU A 412 2.73 -22.09 13.30
N LEU A 413 3.21 -23.23 13.80
CA LEU A 413 3.88 -23.32 15.10
C LEU A 413 5.15 -22.47 15.15
N LEU A 414 5.94 -22.50 14.08
CA LEU A 414 7.16 -21.70 13.93
C LEU A 414 6.83 -20.21 13.91
N ALA A 415 5.80 -19.79 13.16
CA ALA A 415 5.36 -18.41 13.11
C ALA A 415 4.94 -17.90 14.49
N ARG A 416 4.14 -18.68 15.24
CA ARG A 416 3.73 -18.35 16.61
C ARG A 416 4.92 -18.24 17.56
N ALA A 417 5.81 -19.23 17.56
CA ALA A 417 7.03 -19.22 18.38
C ALA A 417 7.93 -18.01 18.09
N LEU A 418 8.12 -17.67 16.81
CA LEU A 418 8.89 -16.50 16.39
C LEU A 418 8.27 -15.20 16.87
N GLN A 419 6.95 -15.05 16.73
CA GLN A 419 6.22 -13.86 17.16
C GLN A 419 6.28 -13.69 18.67
N ALA A 420 6.02 -14.75 19.43
CA ALA A 420 6.11 -14.74 20.89
C ALA A 420 7.52 -14.37 21.38
N ASN A 421 8.56 -14.96 20.77
CA ASN A 421 9.95 -14.64 21.10
C ASN A 421 10.30 -13.19 20.73
N HIS A 422 9.87 -12.72 19.56
CA HIS A 422 10.09 -11.34 19.14
C HIS A 422 9.41 -10.33 20.09
N GLN A 423 8.19 -10.60 20.52
CA GLN A 423 7.49 -9.76 21.49
C GLN A 423 8.19 -9.73 22.86
N ALA A 424 8.81 -10.84 23.28
CA ALA A 424 9.63 -10.86 24.49
C ALA A 424 10.88 -9.98 24.35
N MET A 425 11.60 -10.08 23.22
CA MET A 425 12.75 -9.21 22.93
C MET A 425 12.36 -7.72 22.85
N LEU A 426 11.19 -7.40 22.26
CA LEU A 426 10.65 -6.04 22.24
C LEU A 426 10.40 -5.50 23.65
N ARG A 427 9.79 -6.31 24.54
CA ARG A 427 9.61 -5.92 25.94
C ARG A 427 10.93 -5.71 26.66
N GLN A 428 11.95 -6.52 26.39
CA GLN A 428 13.28 -6.33 26.95
C GLN A 428 13.92 -5.03 26.44
N PHE A 429 13.76 -4.72 25.15
CA PHE A 429 14.22 -3.49 24.50
C PHE A 429 13.55 -2.24 25.09
N GLU A 430 12.23 -2.26 25.26
CA GLU A 430 11.45 -1.13 25.82
C GLU A 430 11.81 -0.81 27.28
N ARG A 431 12.31 -1.81 28.04
CA ARG A 431 12.82 -1.63 29.41
C ARG A 431 14.20 -0.96 29.48
N LEU A 432 14.94 -0.91 28.37
CA LEU A 432 16.27 -0.28 28.34
C LEU A 432 16.18 1.25 28.37
N GLU A 433 17.20 1.87 28.94
CA GLU A 433 17.36 3.32 28.86
C GLU A 433 17.55 3.79 27.41
N ALA A 434 17.15 5.02 27.08
CA ALA A 434 17.24 5.56 25.72
C ALA A 434 18.67 5.53 25.14
N SER A 435 19.69 5.76 25.98
CA SER A 435 21.10 5.66 25.58
C SER A 435 21.51 4.23 25.21
N GLN A 436 21.00 3.24 25.96
CA GLN A 436 21.23 1.81 25.72
C GLN A 436 20.49 1.33 24.47
N ARG A 437 19.24 1.77 24.25
CA ARG A 437 18.46 1.48 23.04
C ARG A 437 19.19 1.94 21.77
N LYS A 438 19.65 3.19 21.72
CA LYS A 438 20.42 3.71 20.58
C LYS A 438 21.72 2.93 20.34
N ARG A 439 22.46 2.62 21.41
CA ARG A 439 23.68 1.81 21.31
C ARG A 439 23.40 0.42 20.77
N LEU A 440 22.33 -0.23 21.24
CA LEU A 440 21.91 -1.54 20.79
C LEU A 440 21.53 -1.53 19.29
N LEU A 441 20.73 -0.58 18.84
CA LEU A 441 20.39 -0.44 17.42
C LEU A 441 21.64 -0.26 16.55
N GLN A 442 22.60 0.55 17.00
CA GLN A 442 23.90 0.71 16.33
C GLN A 442 24.66 -0.62 16.26
N THR A 443 24.70 -1.39 17.37
CA THR A 443 25.37 -2.70 17.42
C THR A 443 24.72 -3.69 16.45
N LEU A 444 23.39 -3.80 16.45
CA LEU A 444 22.65 -4.65 15.50
C LEU A 444 22.94 -4.25 14.05
N ARG A 445 22.91 -2.96 13.74
CA ARG A 445 23.22 -2.45 12.40
C ARG A 445 24.66 -2.78 11.97
N SER A 446 25.60 -2.68 12.90
CA SER A 446 27.03 -2.94 12.65
C SER A 446 27.30 -4.43 12.47
N ALA A 447 26.53 -5.30 13.14
CA ALA A 447 26.64 -6.75 13.00
C ALA A 447 26.41 -7.22 11.56
N TYR A 448 25.49 -6.62 10.79
CA TYR A 448 25.31 -6.98 9.37
C TYR A 448 26.58 -6.71 8.54
N GLY A 449 27.28 -5.59 8.79
CA GLY A 449 28.55 -5.30 8.11
C GLY A 449 29.68 -6.24 8.53
N GLY A 450 29.65 -6.76 9.76
CA GLY A 450 30.62 -7.71 10.28
C GLY A 450 30.40 -9.14 9.77
N TYR A 451 29.15 -9.64 9.86
CA TYR A 451 28.79 -11.00 9.46
C TYR A 451 28.62 -11.17 7.95
N PHE A 452 28.18 -10.13 7.24
CA PHE A 452 27.82 -10.20 5.82
C PHE A 452 28.58 -9.14 5.00
N GLY A 453 29.88 -9.02 5.22
CA GLY A 453 30.74 -8.02 4.57
C GLY A 453 30.70 -8.08 3.04
N GLU A 454 30.51 -9.26 2.45
CA GLU A 454 30.39 -9.48 1.00
C GLU A 454 29.14 -8.79 0.41
N ALA A 455 28.07 -8.67 1.20
CA ALA A 455 26.82 -8.02 0.82
C ALA A 455 26.62 -6.65 1.49
N LYS A 456 27.71 -6.03 1.97
CA LYS A 456 27.66 -4.77 2.73
C LYS A 456 26.87 -3.67 2.02
N ALA A 457 27.02 -3.52 0.70
CA ALA A 457 26.30 -2.50 -0.07
C ALA A 457 24.77 -2.67 -0.02
N VAL A 458 24.28 -3.92 0.02
CA VAL A 458 22.84 -4.23 0.15
C VAL A 458 22.35 -3.84 1.55
N TRP A 459 23.10 -4.19 2.60
CA TRP A 459 22.75 -3.85 3.98
C TRP A 459 22.83 -2.35 4.26
N ASP A 460 23.84 -1.69 3.70
CA ASP A 460 24.00 -0.24 3.80
C ASP A 460 22.81 0.49 3.20
N ARG A 461 22.26 -0.02 2.09
CA ARG A 461 21.06 0.53 1.47
C ARG A 461 19.77 0.16 2.24
N ARG A 462 19.56 -1.12 2.58
CA ARG A 462 18.34 -1.59 3.27
C ARG A 462 18.13 -0.95 4.64
N PHE A 463 19.23 -0.61 5.29
CA PHE A 463 19.24 0.06 6.58
C PHE A 463 19.80 1.47 6.44
N GLN A 464 19.64 2.16 5.31
CA GLN A 464 20.11 3.55 5.17
C GLN A 464 19.37 4.45 6.17
N ALA A 465 18.06 4.29 6.25
CA ALA A 465 17.15 5.12 7.03
C ALA A 465 17.03 4.73 8.52
N TRP A 466 17.82 3.78 9.03
CA TRP A 466 17.58 3.17 10.34
C TRP A 466 17.56 4.14 11.54
N GLN A 467 18.27 5.27 11.43
CA GLN A 467 18.29 6.31 12.46
C GLN A 467 17.07 7.24 12.42
N LYS A 468 16.34 7.26 11.29
CA LYS A 468 15.14 8.08 11.08
C LYS A 468 13.84 7.30 11.37
N TRP A 469 13.91 5.97 11.57
CA TRP A 469 12.77 5.14 11.97
C TRP A 469 12.43 5.31 13.45
N ASP A 470 11.22 4.90 13.83
CA ASP A 470 10.90 4.68 15.23
C ASP A 470 11.81 3.61 15.84
N GLU A 471 12.22 3.76 17.10
CA GLU A 471 13.18 2.86 17.74
C GLU A 471 12.65 1.41 17.81
N ARG A 472 11.34 1.21 17.99
CA ARG A 472 10.68 -0.11 18.01
C ARG A 472 10.68 -0.75 16.62
N GLU A 473 10.40 0.05 15.59
CA GLU A 473 10.44 -0.39 14.20
C GLU A 473 11.87 -0.79 13.79
N ALA A 474 12.85 0.07 14.10
CA ALA A 474 14.25 -0.21 13.82
C ALA A 474 14.75 -1.49 14.50
N PHE A 475 14.37 -1.70 15.77
CA PHE A 475 14.69 -2.92 16.48
C PHE A 475 14.11 -4.15 15.79
N THR A 476 12.82 -4.10 15.44
CA THR A 476 12.12 -5.20 14.77
C THR A 476 12.81 -5.57 13.46
N ILE A 477 13.05 -4.58 12.60
CA ILE A 477 13.67 -4.79 11.29
C ILE A 477 15.09 -5.36 11.44
N LEU A 478 15.92 -4.75 12.29
CA LEU A 478 17.31 -5.16 12.46
C LEU A 478 17.44 -6.58 13.06
N CYS A 479 16.53 -7.00 13.94
CA CYS A 479 16.54 -8.35 14.51
C CYS A 479 16.04 -9.42 13.54
N THR A 480 15.16 -9.07 12.59
CA THR A 480 14.45 -10.05 11.76
C THR A 480 14.92 -10.13 10.32
N GLU A 481 15.58 -9.09 9.78
CA GLU A 481 15.99 -9.06 8.36
C GLU A 481 16.99 -10.20 8.03
N VAL A 482 17.74 -10.69 9.01
CA VAL A 482 18.65 -11.85 8.88
C VAL A 482 17.94 -13.14 8.44
N ARG A 483 16.62 -13.27 8.72
CA ARG A 483 15.78 -14.39 8.26
C ARG A 483 15.79 -14.53 6.75
N HIS A 484 15.98 -13.42 6.04
CA HIS A 484 16.03 -13.42 4.58
C HIS A 484 17.32 -14.02 4.01
N VAL A 485 18.33 -14.23 4.85
CA VAL A 485 19.63 -14.77 4.46
C VAL A 485 19.86 -16.14 5.08
N LEU A 486 19.36 -16.35 6.30
CA LEU A 486 19.62 -17.55 7.08
C LEU A 486 18.37 -18.41 7.29
N GLY A 487 17.21 -18.05 6.75
CA GLY A 487 15.98 -18.85 6.87
C GLY A 487 15.00 -18.32 7.90
N ALA A 488 13.73 -18.69 7.72
CA ALA A 488 12.59 -18.13 8.45
C ALA A 488 12.68 -18.29 9.98
N GLN A 489 13.40 -19.31 10.46
CA GLN A 489 13.58 -19.65 11.86
C GLN A 489 14.68 -18.85 12.57
N VAL A 490 15.50 -18.08 11.86
CA VAL A 490 16.72 -17.45 12.43
C VAL A 490 16.53 -15.97 12.71
N ILE A 491 16.73 -15.53 13.95
CA ILE A 491 16.71 -14.11 14.33
C ILE A 491 18.07 -13.66 14.87
N PHE A 492 18.32 -12.36 14.88
CA PHE A 492 19.40 -11.78 15.67
C PHE A 492 18.89 -11.45 17.07
N ASP A 493 19.38 -12.17 18.07
CA ASP A 493 19.07 -11.90 19.49
C ASP A 493 20.25 -11.16 20.15
N PRO A 494 20.06 -9.91 20.59
CA PRO A 494 21.10 -9.17 21.31
C PRO A 494 21.11 -9.43 22.82
N PHE A 495 20.15 -10.18 23.36
CA PHE A 495 20.03 -10.44 24.79
C PHE A 495 20.70 -11.75 25.19
N GLN A 496 21.17 -11.79 26.43
CA GLN A 496 21.79 -13.01 26.97
C GLN A 496 20.75 -14.09 27.22
N ASP A 497 19.56 -13.73 27.70
CA ASP A 497 18.52 -14.64 28.16
C ASP A 497 17.14 -13.96 28.00
N PRO A 498 16.05 -14.68 27.71
CA PRO A 498 14.71 -14.10 27.62
C PRO A 498 14.16 -13.52 28.94
N ARG A 499 14.75 -13.85 30.09
CA ARG A 499 14.37 -13.36 31.43
C ARG A 499 14.95 -11.99 31.76
N GLU A 500 16.10 -11.64 31.19
CA GLU A 500 16.92 -10.51 31.64
C GLU A 500 17.21 -9.54 30.49
N SER A 501 17.20 -8.24 30.74
CA SER A 501 17.55 -7.24 29.71
C SER A 501 19.07 -7.08 29.51
N GLN A 502 19.88 -8.07 29.92
CA GLN A 502 21.33 -7.99 29.79
C GLN A 502 21.76 -8.18 28.33
N LEU A 503 22.49 -7.18 27.81
CA LEU A 503 22.97 -7.19 26.43
C LEU A 503 24.21 -8.06 26.25
N ARG A 504 24.29 -8.74 25.12
CA ARG A 504 25.52 -9.36 24.60
C ARG A 504 26.42 -8.32 23.97
N MET A 505 27.72 -8.61 23.93
CA MET A 505 28.68 -7.79 23.18
C MET A 505 28.43 -7.83 21.67
N VAL A 506 28.02 -8.99 21.15
CA VAL A 506 27.68 -9.21 19.75
C VAL A 506 26.32 -9.92 19.67
N PRO A 507 25.39 -9.46 18.81
CA PRO A 507 24.12 -10.16 18.58
C PRO A 507 24.37 -11.59 18.09
N THR A 508 23.61 -12.54 18.60
CA THR A 508 23.79 -13.96 18.29
C THR A 508 22.74 -14.43 17.30
N PHE A 509 23.12 -15.30 16.37
CA PHE A 509 22.15 -16.00 15.53
C PHE A 509 21.36 -16.97 16.41
N THR A 510 20.06 -16.75 16.55
CA THR A 510 19.18 -17.61 17.34
C THR A 510 18.20 -18.31 16.40
N VAL A 511 18.30 -19.64 16.35
CA VAL A 511 17.37 -20.52 15.63
C VAL A 511 16.21 -20.85 16.57
N ILE A 512 15.00 -20.41 16.22
CA ILE A 512 13.78 -20.72 16.97
C ILE A 512 13.25 -22.09 16.54
N VAL A 513 12.99 -22.95 17.51
CA VAL A 513 12.50 -24.31 17.28
C VAL A 513 11.20 -24.51 18.04
N PRO A 514 10.04 -24.59 17.36
CA PRO A 514 8.77 -24.85 18.01
C PRO A 514 8.69 -26.33 18.41
N ARG A 515 8.39 -26.60 19.68
CA ARG A 515 8.15 -27.94 20.22
C ARG A 515 6.68 -28.08 20.62
N PRO A 516 5.87 -28.87 19.88
CA PRO A 516 4.54 -29.27 20.33
C PRO A 516 4.58 -30.00 21.68
N GLU A 517 3.51 -29.87 22.48
CA GLU A 517 3.38 -30.46 23.83
C GLU A 517 3.63 -31.98 23.87
N ASP A 518 3.22 -32.71 22.84
CA ASP A 518 3.32 -34.19 22.76
C ASP A 518 4.63 -34.71 22.13
N THR A 519 5.66 -33.87 21.97
CA THR A 519 6.89 -34.25 21.27
C THR A 519 8.16 -34.12 22.12
N ASP A 520 8.79 -35.26 22.42
CA ASP A 520 10.07 -35.31 23.15
C ASP A 520 11.28 -34.91 22.29
N ARG A 521 11.10 -34.91 20.97
CA ARG A 521 12.17 -34.73 19.98
C ARG A 521 11.68 -33.82 18.86
N THR A 522 12.44 -32.77 18.58
CA THR A 522 12.11 -31.82 17.51
C THR A 522 13.27 -31.71 16.55
N MET A 523 12.98 -31.87 15.25
CA MET A 523 13.95 -31.63 14.20
C MET A 523 14.13 -30.12 13.99
N LEU A 524 15.37 -29.71 13.75
CA LEU A 524 15.69 -28.36 13.29
C LEU A 524 16.73 -28.37 12.19
N HIS A 525 16.75 -27.27 11.44
CA HIS A 525 17.71 -27.02 10.38
C HIS A 525 18.56 -25.81 10.77
N VAL A 526 19.86 -26.03 10.98
CA VAL A 526 20.81 -24.94 11.22
C VAL A 526 21.52 -24.58 9.93
N PRO A 527 21.41 -23.33 9.44
CA PRO A 527 22.10 -22.91 8.22
C PRO A 527 23.62 -23.02 8.37
N LEU A 528 24.28 -23.62 7.38
CA LEU A 528 25.75 -23.70 7.34
C LEU A 528 26.38 -22.30 7.30
N ALA A 529 25.73 -21.34 6.64
CA ALA A 529 26.16 -19.94 6.64
C ALA A 529 26.17 -19.33 8.05
N ALA A 530 25.20 -19.68 8.91
CA ALA A 530 25.19 -19.24 10.30
C ALA A 530 26.38 -19.84 11.06
N LEU A 531 26.60 -21.16 10.94
CA LEU A 531 27.71 -21.88 11.59
C LEU A 531 29.10 -21.45 11.09
N ARG A 532 29.20 -20.96 9.85
CA ARG A 532 30.45 -20.46 9.27
C ARG A 532 30.75 -19.02 9.67
N ASN A 533 29.70 -18.20 9.80
CA ASN A 533 29.83 -16.78 10.11
C ASN A 533 29.88 -16.49 11.60
N THR A 534 29.61 -17.47 12.47
CA THR A 534 29.90 -17.35 13.90
C THR A 534 31.39 -17.08 14.11
N PHE A 535 31.72 -15.96 14.76
CA PHE A 535 33.08 -15.72 15.25
C PHE A 535 33.48 -16.85 16.21
N GLN A 536 34.78 -17.13 16.34
CA GLN A 536 35.31 -18.27 17.11
C GLN A 536 34.76 -18.40 18.55
N ASP A 537 34.18 -17.33 19.13
CA ASP A 537 33.61 -17.29 20.49
C ASP A 537 32.08 -17.01 20.56
N THR A 538 31.32 -17.03 19.45
CA THR A 538 29.86 -16.74 19.49
C THR A 538 29.06 -17.85 18.79
N PRO A 539 28.62 -18.90 19.51
CA PRO A 539 27.89 -20.03 18.92
C PRO A 539 26.54 -19.63 18.32
N VAL A 540 25.99 -20.46 17.42
CA VAL A 540 24.58 -20.34 17.02
C VAL A 540 23.74 -20.83 18.18
N ARG A 541 22.83 -20.00 18.67
CA ARG A 541 21.89 -20.38 19.72
C ARG A 541 20.70 -21.09 19.10
N VAL A 542 20.25 -22.17 19.72
CA VAL A 542 18.96 -22.79 19.43
C VAL A 542 18.06 -22.56 20.63
N ARG A 543 16.90 -21.94 20.40
CA ARG A 543 15.90 -21.66 21.43
C ARG A 543 14.68 -22.53 21.19
N VAL A 544 14.39 -23.41 22.15
CA VAL A 544 13.21 -24.25 22.12
C VAL A 544 12.04 -23.46 22.70
N VAL A 545 10.94 -23.43 21.96
CA VAL A 545 9.70 -22.78 22.38
C VAL A 545 8.61 -23.84 22.40
N GLU A 546 8.09 -24.14 23.59
CA GLU A 546 6.91 -24.97 23.75
C GLU A 546 5.68 -24.20 23.27
N VAL A 547 4.99 -24.77 22.28
CA VAL A 547 3.80 -24.15 21.69
C VAL A 547 2.58 -24.99 22.07
N PHE A 548 1.66 -24.37 22.79
CA PHE A 548 0.41 -24.99 23.25
C PHE A 548 -0.72 -24.58 22.31
N ASP A 549 -1.31 -25.57 21.62
CA ASP A 549 -2.37 -25.33 20.64
C ASP A 549 -3.71 -24.94 21.31
N ASP A 550 -3.99 -25.44 22.51
CA ASP A 550 -5.28 -25.21 23.19
C ASP A 550 -5.39 -23.86 23.92
N THR A 551 -4.26 -23.18 24.17
CA THR A 551 -4.23 -22.01 25.08
C THR A 551 -3.64 -20.74 24.46
N ASP A 552 -3.23 -20.81 23.19
CA ASP A 552 -2.46 -19.77 22.52
C ASP A 552 -1.21 -19.33 23.32
N GLN A 553 -0.60 -20.24 24.09
CA GLN A 553 0.57 -19.96 24.91
C GLN A 553 1.84 -20.47 24.25
N CYS A 554 2.89 -19.64 24.30
CA CYS A 554 4.25 -20.02 23.96
C CYS A 554 5.11 -19.89 25.22
N ILE A 555 5.82 -20.96 25.59
CA ILE A 555 6.68 -21.01 26.78
C ILE A 555 8.12 -21.28 26.34
N TRP A 556 9.08 -20.58 26.95
CA TRP A 556 10.50 -20.84 26.76
C TRP A 556 10.88 -22.19 27.37
N GLY A 557 11.30 -23.13 26.53
CA GLY A 557 11.72 -24.48 26.93
C GLY A 557 13.24 -24.64 27.15
N GLY A 558 14.03 -23.60 26.89
CA GLY A 558 15.48 -23.58 27.11
C GLY A 558 16.28 -23.11 25.88
N ASP A 559 17.53 -22.72 26.13
CA ASP A 559 18.50 -22.33 25.10
C ASP A 559 19.67 -23.33 25.09
N LEU A 560 20.23 -23.61 23.92
CA LEU A 560 21.46 -24.39 23.76
C LEU A 560 22.35 -23.75 22.69
N ASP A 561 23.65 -24.02 22.77
CA ASP A 561 24.65 -23.46 21.86
C ASP A 561 25.15 -24.55 20.90
N VAL A 562 25.10 -24.25 19.60
CA VAL A 562 25.62 -25.10 18.51
C VAL A 562 26.79 -24.39 17.85
N THR A 563 27.91 -25.10 17.74
CA THR A 563 29.10 -24.64 17.01
C THR A 563 29.39 -25.56 15.83
N LEU A 564 30.29 -25.13 14.94
CA LEU A 564 30.82 -26.02 13.90
C LEU A 564 31.46 -27.27 14.52
N GLN A 565 32.18 -27.11 15.64
CA GLN A 565 32.78 -28.22 16.38
C GLN A 565 31.73 -29.23 16.87
N THR A 566 30.59 -28.77 17.37
CA THR A 566 29.46 -29.63 17.77
C THR A 566 29.00 -30.54 16.62
N VAL A 567 29.05 -30.04 15.39
CA VAL A 567 28.71 -30.82 14.19
C VAL A 567 29.86 -31.76 13.80
N GLU A 568 31.11 -31.28 13.83
CA GLU A 568 32.32 -32.03 13.45
C GLU A 568 32.66 -33.20 14.39
N GLU A 569 32.19 -33.19 15.63
CA GLU A 569 32.35 -34.31 16.58
C GLU A 569 31.63 -35.60 16.13
N HIS A 570 30.73 -35.50 15.14
CA HIS A 570 30.02 -36.64 14.57
C HIS A 570 30.77 -37.25 13.38
N LYS A 571 30.47 -38.53 13.06
CA LYS A 571 31.09 -39.21 11.91
C LYS A 571 30.84 -38.43 10.62
N THR A 572 31.88 -38.21 9.81
CA THR A 572 31.83 -37.44 8.55
C THR A 572 30.71 -37.90 7.62
N GLU A 573 30.47 -39.21 7.52
CA GLU A 573 29.39 -39.77 6.70
C GLU A 573 28.00 -39.33 7.20
N THR A 574 27.79 -39.27 8.51
CA THR A 574 26.55 -38.78 9.13
C THR A 574 26.36 -37.30 8.86
N VAL A 575 27.44 -36.50 8.99
CA VAL A 575 27.40 -35.06 8.73
C VAL A 575 27.06 -34.79 7.27
N LEU A 576 27.73 -35.44 6.30
CA LEU A 576 27.45 -35.24 4.88
C LEU A 576 26.01 -35.61 4.51
N LYS A 577 25.48 -36.69 5.11
CA LYS A 577 24.08 -37.10 4.91
C LYS A 577 23.07 -36.21 5.64
N SER A 578 23.48 -35.48 6.67
CA SER A 578 22.62 -34.52 7.39
C SER A 578 22.47 -33.18 6.68
N ILE A 579 23.33 -32.88 5.70
CA ILE A 579 23.31 -31.61 4.96
C ILE A 579 22.23 -31.65 3.89
N GLU A 580 21.33 -30.67 3.93
CA GLU A 580 20.26 -30.47 2.98
C GLU A 580 20.01 -28.98 2.78
N ASN A 581 19.94 -28.51 1.52
CA ASN A 581 19.70 -27.10 1.17
C ASN A 581 20.55 -26.09 1.96
N ASP A 582 21.87 -26.31 2.03
CA ASP A 582 22.82 -25.50 2.80
C ASP A 582 22.54 -25.37 4.32
N SER A 583 21.82 -26.34 4.88
CA SER A 583 21.57 -26.47 6.32
C SER A 583 21.99 -27.85 6.84
N VAL A 584 22.30 -27.93 8.13
CA VAL A 584 22.57 -29.18 8.85
C VAL A 584 21.32 -29.58 9.62
N ARG A 585 20.86 -30.82 9.42
CA ARG A 585 19.76 -31.42 10.17
C ARG A 585 20.21 -31.87 11.55
N LEU A 586 19.57 -31.32 12.57
CA LEU A 586 19.80 -31.65 13.97
C LEU A 586 18.50 -32.07 14.65
N LEU A 587 18.62 -32.89 15.68
CA LEU A 587 17.52 -33.29 16.55
C LEU A 587 17.77 -32.73 17.95
N VAL A 588 16.81 -31.98 18.50
CA VAL A 588 16.82 -31.50 19.88
C VAL A 588 15.93 -32.39 20.75
N TYR A 589 16.39 -32.70 21.94
CA TYR A 589 15.66 -33.49 22.93
C TYR A 589 16.09 -33.16 24.36
N GLU A 590 15.25 -33.48 25.33
CA GLU A 590 15.60 -33.34 26.75
C GLU A 590 16.46 -34.52 27.23
N SER A 591 17.51 -34.20 27.99
CA SER A 591 18.34 -35.18 28.65
C SER A 591 17.53 -35.89 29.74
N LEU A 592 17.32 -37.20 29.59
CA LEU A 592 16.79 -38.06 30.64
C LEU A 592 17.81 -38.19 31.79
N MET A 593 17.89 -37.18 32.65
CA MET A 593 18.52 -37.31 33.96
C MET A 593 17.60 -38.13 34.86
N SER A 594 17.91 -39.43 34.94
CA SER A 594 17.56 -40.39 35.98
C SER A 594 16.71 -39.85 37.16
N THR A 595 15.40 -39.74 37.00
CA THR A 595 14.50 -39.91 38.16
C THR A 595 14.23 -41.40 38.28
N GLY A 596 14.94 -42.04 39.21
CA GLY A 596 14.67 -43.42 39.58
C GLY A 596 13.23 -43.56 40.05
N ARG A 597 12.37 -44.10 39.18
CA ARG A 597 11.20 -44.89 39.59
C ARG A 597 11.37 -46.27 38.97
N ILE A 598 12.03 -47.13 39.73
CA ILE A 598 11.86 -48.58 39.63
C ILE A 598 10.60 -48.90 40.43
N GLY A 599 9.65 -49.61 39.79
CA GLY A 599 8.52 -50.26 40.47
C GLY A 599 7.22 -49.48 40.41
#